data_AF-A0A917FGZ6-F1
#
_entry.id   AF-A0A917FGZ6-F1
#
_cell.length_a   1.000
_cell.length_b   1.000
_cell.length_c   1.000
_cell.angle_alpha   90.00
_cell.angle_beta   90.00
_cell.angle_gamma   90.00
#
_symmetry.space_group_name_H-M   'P 1'
#
loop_
_entity.id
_entity.type
_entity.pdbx_description
1 polymer ?
#
loop_
_entity_poly.entity_id
_entity_poly.type
_entity_poly.pdbx_seq_one_letter_code
_entity_poly.pdbx_strand_id
1 'polypeptide(L)'
;MFLVSWSGVGFLSPAFLIGGMLASIPLLRSLLTSAYGLQAAVYLGNGFGLMQGALANLIVFTLISRFTRAGHSFLAFGPRAWSLIGLVGGLAMAAYGWSLSVPG
;
A
#
# COMPACT_ATOMS: atom_id res chain seq x y z
N MET A 1 -14.00 -17.74 -21.00
CA MET A 1 -14.60 -17.46 -19.68
C MET A 1 -13.45 -17.36 -18.67
N PHE A 2 -13.04 -16.14 -18.30
CA PHE A 2 -12.00 -15.96 -17.29
C PHE A 2 -12.63 -16.26 -15.92
N LEU A 3 -12.54 -17.51 -15.48
CA LEU A 3 -12.83 -17.88 -14.10
C LEU A 3 -11.84 -17.14 -13.21
N VAL A 4 -12.28 -16.05 -12.58
CA VAL A 4 -11.53 -15.36 -11.54
C VAL A 4 -11.41 -16.34 -10.38
N SER A 5 -10.29 -17.05 -10.30
CA SER A 5 -9.99 -17.88 -9.14
C SER A 5 -9.54 -16.95 -8.02
N TRP A 6 -10.48 -16.63 -7.14
CA TRP A 6 -10.18 -15.97 -5.87
C TRP A 6 -9.29 -16.89 -5.06
N SER A 7 -8.03 -16.50 -4.87
CA SER A 7 -7.12 -17.24 -4.00
C SER A 7 -6.99 -16.50 -2.68
N GLY A 8 -6.91 -17.24 -1.56
CA GLY A 8 -6.54 -16.66 -0.26
C GLY A 8 -5.20 -15.91 -0.32
N VAL A 9 -4.31 -16.31 -1.22
CA VAL A 9 -3.05 -15.60 -1.52
C VAL A 9 -3.29 -14.23 -2.17
N GLY A 10 -4.31 -14.10 -3.02
CA GLY A 10 -4.70 -12.80 -3.59
C GLY A 10 -5.24 -11.83 -2.54
N PHE A 11 -5.95 -12.33 -1.51
CA PHE A 11 -6.42 -11.52 -0.39
C PHE A 11 -5.28 -10.96 0.47
N LEU A 12 -4.10 -11.59 0.45
CA LEU A 12 -2.93 -11.04 1.14
C LEU A 12 -2.54 -9.67 0.60
N SER A 13 -2.78 -9.40 -0.69
CA SER A 13 -2.44 -8.11 -1.29
C SER A 13 -3.14 -6.92 -0.65
N PRO A 14 -4.48 -6.83 -0.56
CA PRO A 14 -5.12 -5.75 0.18
C PRO A 14 -4.77 -5.77 1.67
N ALA A 15 -4.52 -6.94 2.28
CA ALA A 15 -4.08 -7.02 3.67
C ALA A 15 -2.71 -6.35 3.90
N PHE A 16 -1.74 -6.53 2.98
CA PHE A 16 -0.45 -5.83 3.05
C PHE A 16 -0.60 -4.33 2.87
N LEU A 17 -1.50 -3.86 1.99
CA LEU A 17 -1.74 -2.43 1.79
C LEU A 17 -2.36 -1.79 3.04
N ILE A 18 -3.44 -2.38 3.56
CA ILE A 18 -4.12 -1.89 4.77
C ILE A 18 -3.19 -2.00 5.98
N GLY A 19 -2.49 -3.13 6.13
CA GLY A 19 -1.52 -3.34 7.19
C GLY A 19 -0.37 -2.33 7.13
N GLY A 20 0.13 -2.02 5.94
CA GLY A 20 1.14 -0.99 5.72
C GLY A 20 0.66 0.40 6.15
N MET A 21 -0.55 0.79 5.76
CA MET A 21 -1.16 2.05 6.21
C MET A 21 -1.30 2.08 7.74
N LEU A 22 -1.89 1.05 8.35
CA LEU A 22 -2.11 0.99 9.80
C LEU A 22 -0.81 0.99 10.59
N ALA A 23 0.22 0.28 10.12
CA ALA A 23 1.53 0.24 10.78
C ALA A 23 2.29 1.56 10.67
N SER A 24 2.13 2.26 9.54
CA SER A 24 2.84 3.52 9.29
C SER A 24 2.35 4.67 10.16
N ILE A 25 1.07 4.66 10.57
CA ILE A 25 0.48 5.73 11.37
C ILE A 25 1.23 5.89 12.70
N PRO A 26 1.32 4.92 13.61
CA PRO A 26 2.03 5.12 14.88
C PRO A 26 3.53 5.41 14.69
N LEU A 27 4.16 4.83 13.67
CA LEU A 27 5.60 4.98 13.38
C LEU A 27 5.97 6.37 12.86
N LEU A 28 5.21 6.89 11.90
CA LEU A 28 5.50 8.16 11.24
C LEU A 28 4.75 9.32 11.87
N ARG A 29 3.69 9.09 12.66
CA ARG A 29 2.89 10.16 13.26
C ARG A 29 3.73 11.08 14.11
N SER A 30 4.57 10.60 15.03
CA SER A 30 5.34 11.53 15.89
C SER A 30 6.33 12.38 15.10
N LEU A 31 6.93 11.80 14.05
CA LEU A 31 7.88 12.49 13.16
C LEU A 31 7.18 13.49 12.23
N LEU A 32 6.01 13.15 11.71
CA LEU A 32 5.30 13.99 10.75
C LEU A 32 4.46 15.08 11.42
N THR A 33 3.89 14.84 12.60
CA THR A 33 3.08 15.85 13.30
C THR A 33 3.91 16.99 13.90
N SER A 34 5.22 16.79 14.10
CA SER A 34 6.11 17.86 14.55
C SER A 34 6.57 18.75 13.39
N ALA A 35 6.64 18.21 12.18
CA ALA A 35 7.06 18.92 10.97
C ALA A 35 5.88 19.50 10.17
N TYR A 36 4.69 18.90 10.28
CA TYR A 36 3.53 19.20 9.44
C TYR A 36 2.24 19.28 10.28
N GLY A 37 1.25 20.02 9.78
CA GLY A 37 -0.09 20.02 10.36
C GLY A 37 -0.68 18.59 10.41
N LEU A 38 -1.54 18.32 11.41
CA LEU A 38 -2.10 16.99 11.68
C LEU A 38 -2.67 16.33 10.42
N GLN A 39 -3.37 17.11 9.58
CA GLN A 39 -3.98 16.62 8.35
C GLN A 39 -2.93 16.19 7.31
N ALA A 40 -1.91 17.02 7.06
CA ALA A 40 -0.79 16.68 6.18
C ALA A 40 -0.03 15.43 6.67
N ALA A 41 0.21 15.35 7.98
CA ALA A 41 0.89 14.22 8.60
C ALA A 41 0.12 12.89 8.40
N VAL A 42 -1.21 12.90 8.47
CA VAL A 42 -2.04 11.71 8.23
C VAL A 42 -1.95 11.25 6.77
N TYR A 43 -2.05 12.16 5.79
CA TYR A 43 -1.94 11.80 4.37
C TYR A 43 -0.56 11.31 3.99
N LEU A 44 0.50 11.96 4.50
CA LEU A 44 1.87 11.51 4.30
C LEU A 44 2.11 10.13 4.92
N GLY A 45 1.70 9.94 6.19
CA GLY A 45 1.84 8.66 6.88
C GLY A 45 1.14 7.54 6.12
N ASN A 46 -0.15 7.73 5.81
CA ASN A 46 -0.95 6.78 5.03
C ASN A 46 -0.32 6.50 3.66
N GLY A 47 0.18 7.52 2.96
CA GLY A 47 0.84 7.38 1.68
C GLY A 47 2.10 6.50 1.76
N PHE A 48 2.99 6.78 2.71
CA PHE A 48 4.18 5.97 2.96
C PHE A 48 3.85 4.54 3.39
N GLY A 49 2.82 4.37 4.23
CA GLY A 49 2.35 3.04 4.62
C GLY A 49 1.81 2.22 3.46
N LEU A 50 1.05 2.86 2.57
CA LEU A 50 0.55 2.25 1.34
C LEU A 50 1.70 1.78 0.43
N MET A 51 2.73 2.61 0.26
CA MET A 51 3.91 2.26 -0.52
C MET A 51 4.70 1.11 0.12
N GLN A 52 4.93 1.14 1.44
CA GLN A 52 5.60 0.06 2.15
C GLN A 52 4.81 -1.26 2.05
N GLY A 53 3.49 -1.20 2.23
CA GLY A 53 2.60 -2.35 2.06
C GLY A 53 2.66 -2.90 0.64
N ALA A 54 2.71 -2.03 -0.38
CA ALA A 54 2.82 -2.44 -1.78
C ALA A 54 4.16 -3.14 -2.08
N LEU A 55 5.26 -2.65 -1.52
CA LEU A 55 6.58 -3.27 -1.62
C LEU A 55 6.62 -4.62 -0.89
N ALA A 56 6.10 -4.69 0.33
CA ALA A 56 5.99 -5.94 1.09
C ALA A 56 5.18 -6.99 0.32
N ASN A 57 4.05 -6.59 -0.28
CA ASN A 57 3.24 -7.47 -1.12
C ASN A 57 4.02 -8.01 -2.33
N LEU A 58 4.82 -7.17 -3.00
CA LEU A 58 5.68 -7.63 -4.11
C LEU A 58 6.75 -8.61 -3.65
N ILE A 59 7.41 -8.34 -2.52
CA ILE A 59 8.45 -9.22 -1.96
C ILE A 59 7.85 -10.58 -1.62
N VAL A 60 6.74 -10.59 -0.89
CA VAL A 60 6.06 -11.82 -0.47
C VAL A 60 5.55 -12.59 -1.69
N PHE A 61 4.94 -11.91 -2.67
CA PHE A 61 4.54 -12.55 -3.91
C PHE A 61 5.72 -13.14 -4.67
N THR A 62 6.84 -12.43 -4.75
CA THR A 62 8.06 -12.91 -5.42
C THR A 62 8.58 -14.18 -4.74
N LEU A 63 8.62 -14.21 -3.40
CA LEU A 63 9.02 -15.39 -2.64
C LEU A 63 8.07 -16.57 -2.86
N ILE A 64 6.75 -16.35 -2.81
CA ILE A 64 5.74 -17.40 -2.99
C ILE A 64 5.77 -17.95 -4.42
N SER A 65 5.93 -17.08 -5.42
CA SER A 65 5.97 -17.46 -6.84
C SER A 65 7.13 -18.40 -7.21
N ARG A 66 8.18 -18.47 -6.37
CA ARG A 66 9.25 -19.46 -6.52
C ARG A 66 8.78 -20.88 -6.22
N PHE A 67 7.73 -21.04 -5.42
CA PHE A 67 7.21 -22.33 -4.97
C PHE A 67 5.87 -22.69 -5.63
N THR A 68 5.14 -21.72 -6.20
CA THR A 68 3.82 -21.97 -6.80
C THR A 68 3.68 -21.30 -8.17
N ARG A 69 3.17 -22.04 -9.17
CA ARG A 69 2.82 -21.52 -10.52
C ARG A 69 1.38 -21.01 -10.62
N ALA A 70 0.62 -21.01 -9.51
CA ALA A 70 -0.79 -20.69 -9.53
C ALA A 70 -1.02 -19.18 -9.75
N GLY A 71 -1.91 -18.84 -10.68
CA GLY A 71 -2.38 -17.47 -10.91
C GLY A 71 -3.18 -17.00 -9.71
N HIS A 72 -2.51 -16.33 -8.77
CA HIS A 72 -3.15 -15.76 -7.58
C HIS A 72 -3.80 -14.42 -7.94
N SER A 73 -5.08 -14.26 -7.65
CA SER A 73 -5.82 -13.02 -7.91
C SER A 73 -6.91 -12.78 -6.87
N PHE A 74 -7.22 -11.52 -6.63
CA PHE A 74 -8.31 -11.06 -5.78
C PHE A 74 -8.99 -9.87 -6.46
N LEU A 75 -10.32 -9.89 -6.57
CA LEU A 75 -11.09 -8.92 -7.36
C LEU A 75 -10.62 -8.83 -8.83
N ALA A 76 -10.23 -9.95 -9.44
CA ALA A 76 -9.62 -10.01 -10.79
C ALA A 76 -8.26 -9.28 -10.93
N PHE A 77 -7.71 -8.72 -9.85
CA PHE A 77 -6.40 -8.10 -9.84
C PHE A 77 -5.37 -9.06 -9.25
N GLY A 78 -4.26 -9.24 -9.96
CA GLY A 78 -3.10 -9.97 -9.45
C GLY A 78 -2.31 -9.15 -8.42
N PRO A 79 -1.41 -9.79 -7.65
CA PRO A 79 -0.58 -9.12 -6.65
C PRO A 79 0.23 -7.94 -7.20
N ARG A 80 0.73 -8.05 -8.44
CA ARG A 80 1.41 -6.93 -9.13
C ARG A 80 0.49 -5.73 -9.35
N ALA A 81 -0.75 -5.97 -9.78
CA ALA A 81 -1.73 -4.90 -9.99
C ALA A 81 -2.11 -4.23 -8.67
N TRP A 82 -2.33 -5.02 -7.61
CA TRP A 82 -2.57 -4.48 -6.27
C TRP A 82 -1.41 -3.64 -5.75
N SER A 83 -0.16 -4.08 -5.94
CA SER A 83 1.00 -3.26 -5.57
C SER A 83 1.12 -1.99 -6.41
N LEU A 84 0.76 -2.03 -7.69
CA LEU A 84 0.77 -0.83 -8.54
C LEU A 84 -0.29 0.18 -8.08
N ILE A 85 -1.51 -0.28 -7.79
CA ILE A 85 -2.56 0.53 -7.17
C ILE A 85 -2.07 1.11 -5.85
N GLY A 86 -1.38 0.29 -5.05
CA GLY A 86 -0.82 0.71 -3.77
C GLY A 86 0.24 1.80 -3.88
N LEU A 87 1.17 1.67 -4.82
CA LEU A 87 2.21 2.67 -5.07
C LEU A 87 1.62 3.97 -5.62
N VAL A 88 0.73 3.88 -6.61
CA VAL A 88 0.11 5.06 -7.22
C VAL A 88 -0.79 5.79 -6.22
N GLY A 89 -1.62 5.07 -5.48
CA GLY A 89 -2.46 5.63 -4.42
C GLY A 89 -1.63 6.22 -3.28
N GLY A 90 -0.55 5.55 -2.89
CA GLY A 90 0.39 6.06 -1.90
C GLY A 90 1.06 7.35 -2.34
N LEU A 91 1.52 7.43 -3.59
CA LEU A 91 2.13 8.65 -4.17
C LEU A 91 1.13 9.80 -4.24
N ALA A 92 -0.12 9.52 -4.64
CA ALA A 92 -1.17 10.54 -4.67
C ALA A 92 -1.46 11.10 -3.27
N MET A 93 -1.56 10.23 -2.24
CA MET A 93 -1.74 10.67 -0.86
C MET A 93 -0.54 11.47 -0.34
N ALA A 94 0.68 11.03 -0.63
CA ALA A 94 1.87 11.73 -0.21
C ALA A 94 2.00 13.12 -0.87
N ALA A 95 1.73 13.21 -2.19
CA ALA A 95 1.73 14.46 -2.93
C ALA A 95 0.66 15.43 -2.39
N TYR A 96 -0.53 14.92 -2.08
CA TYR A 96 -1.58 15.73 -1.47
C TYR A 96 -1.19 16.20 -0.06
N GLY A 97 -0.67 15.31 0.78
CA GLY A 97 -0.18 15.67 2.10
C GLY A 97 0.95 16.72 2.06
N TRP A 98 1.84 16.62 1.07
CA TRP A 98 2.85 17.64 0.81
C TRP A 98 2.25 18.97 0.39
N SER A 99 1.25 18.98 -0.50
CA SER A 99 0.59 20.22 -0.93
C SER A 99 -0.07 20.97 0.24
N LEU A 100 -0.56 20.24 1.25
CA LEU A 100 -1.12 20.80 2.47
C LEU A 100 -0.07 21.34 3.45
N SER A 101 1.19 20.96 3.26
CA SER A 101 2.29 21.37 4.14
C SER A 101 3.01 22.65 3.73
N VAL A 102 2.85 23.08 2.47
CA VAL A 102 3.44 24.31 1.96
C VAL A 102 2.53 25.48 2.33
N PRO A 103 3.00 26.47 3.13
CA PRO A 103 2.24 27.69 3.34
C PRO A 103 2.07 28.40 2.00
N GLY A 104 0.83 28.65 1.59
CA GLY A 104 0.50 29.51 0.45
C GLY A 104 0.81 30.98 0.73
#